data_AF-I7APH8-F1
#
_entry.id   AF-I7APH8-F1
#
_cell.length_a   1.000
_cell.length_b   1.000
_cell.length_c   1.000
_cell.angle_alpha   90.00
_cell.angle_beta   90.00
_cell.angle_gamma   90.00
#
_symmetry.space_group_name_H-M   'P 1'
#
loop_
_entity.id
_entity.type
_entity.pdbx_description
1 polymer ?
#
loop_
_entity_poly.entity_id
_entity_poly.type
_entity_poly.pdbx_seq_one_letter_code
_entity_poly.pdbx_strand_id
1 'polypeptide(L)'
;MKDLRAFFTEFVEAEKVVEVDFNQKMIELIRKTIVPVEMEDFISSASELELSDGDLEYYRGYFGYSQTYSLYKSMIRRIFSCGFSYKEIGLVIALLDNEAMCFKRLLPIFTRLTTYVKHNILDKNIVACCIALRSVLTYIPSTMNGKDEYILSLISYLTGIVSRHTSFVFINEKDADEIISTIDLLTRFCFAVDVSRISSGILKEIIFHLETLSNGKMALYEEIFAIICILETIPSVCRLVVGFTEIDFSSAYSLVQRLVLSRADHGGSDEWNGIHDRFLVAKYRSLEALHPWKAEFDRIMFYNDVESAKHPSKVLRSLKSLKKDVSWSDMIVFACHPGQQEEWLQFMFDDFFVRSPDHLVYIELFVGSIGDRADLLLYSGYLLLRSFEHIEAEKKWSVLVDLFLRNIQSQDQRAVRLRCIISDYICCSKSLEQRSIFLKAFIERLQKDFVCFNSSVIELLDMLLKGHQELPLETSNMIWLYLEGCIVKERRKERMEKELETMYVCVASRAMILSGSTIDFRESSTHPERYYELITSCLSWIKGKFPEEYIQRIKETMLYFLFDASREEVCELGLLMKGERSRFADKFEELYEASGV
;
A
#
# COMPACT_ATOMS: atom_id res chain seq x y z
N MET A 1 4.86 14.97 -26.63
CA MET A 1 6.05 14.39 -25.98
C MET A 1 6.41 15.10 -24.67
N LYS A 2 6.47 16.45 -24.59
CA LYS A 2 6.59 17.14 -23.29
C LYS A 2 5.50 16.76 -22.29
N ASP A 3 4.25 16.65 -22.75
CA ASP A 3 3.11 16.18 -21.93
C ASP A 3 3.24 14.70 -21.53
N LEU A 4 3.98 13.90 -22.31
CA LEU A 4 4.17 12.47 -22.07
C LEU A 4 5.21 12.22 -20.97
N ARG A 5 6.30 13.00 -20.95
CA ARG A 5 7.28 13.01 -19.86
C ARG A 5 6.66 13.45 -18.54
N ALA A 6 5.86 14.52 -18.56
CA ALA A 6 5.13 14.98 -17.38
C ALA A 6 4.19 13.88 -16.86
N PHE A 7 3.42 13.24 -17.74
CA PHE A 7 2.56 12.11 -17.41
C PHE A 7 3.32 10.93 -16.79
N PHE A 8 4.47 10.54 -17.34
CA PHE A 8 5.30 9.46 -16.75
C PHE A 8 5.84 9.83 -15.38
N THR A 9 6.24 11.09 -15.20
CA THR A 9 6.78 11.55 -13.92
C THR A 9 5.70 11.55 -12.84
N GLU A 10 4.52 12.13 -13.13
CA GLU A 10 3.37 12.13 -12.21
C GLU A 10 2.92 10.72 -11.86
N PHE A 11 2.90 9.80 -12.84
CA PHE A 11 2.47 8.44 -12.60
C PHE A 11 3.49 7.60 -11.82
N VAL A 12 4.79 7.69 -12.12
CA VAL A 12 5.85 7.03 -11.33
C VAL A 12 5.87 7.53 -9.89
N GLU A 13 5.48 8.78 -9.66
CA GLU A 13 5.27 9.30 -8.30
C GLU A 13 4.01 8.74 -7.63
N ALA A 14 2.92 8.54 -8.38
CA ALA A 14 1.68 7.93 -7.89
C ALA A 14 1.80 6.39 -7.70
N GLU A 15 2.62 5.69 -8.48
CA GLU A 15 2.87 4.25 -8.38
C GLU A 15 3.58 3.88 -7.07
N LYS A 16 4.31 4.84 -6.46
CA LYS A 16 4.81 4.73 -5.08
C LYS A 16 3.68 4.62 -4.04
N VAL A 17 2.44 4.89 -4.42
CA VAL A 17 1.23 4.81 -3.58
C VAL A 17 0.42 3.54 -3.89
N VAL A 18 0.38 3.10 -5.16
CA VAL A 18 -0.34 1.90 -5.62
C VAL A 18 0.49 1.17 -6.69
N GLU A 19 0.96 -0.05 -6.41
CA GLU A 19 1.69 -0.88 -7.39
C GLU A 19 0.75 -1.30 -8.55
N VAL A 20 1.06 -0.87 -9.76
CA VAL A 20 0.38 -1.29 -11.01
C VAL A 20 1.46 -1.51 -12.07
N ASP A 21 1.33 -2.56 -12.90
CA ASP A 21 2.24 -2.90 -14.00
C ASP A 21 2.19 -1.88 -15.18
N PHE A 22 2.51 -0.62 -14.89
CA PHE A 22 2.43 0.53 -15.78
C PHE A 22 3.63 0.59 -16.72
N ASN A 23 4.83 0.34 -16.18
CA ASN A 23 6.09 0.40 -16.94
C ASN A 23 6.03 -0.50 -18.18
N GLN A 24 5.60 -1.77 -18.02
CA GLN A 24 5.48 -2.71 -19.14
C GLN A 24 4.46 -2.25 -20.19
N LYS A 25 3.30 -1.76 -19.75
CA LYS A 25 2.24 -1.25 -20.65
C LYS A 25 2.67 0.01 -21.41
N MET A 26 3.44 0.89 -20.77
CA MET A 26 3.95 2.11 -21.41
C MET A 26 5.05 1.82 -22.42
N ILE A 27 5.95 0.87 -22.12
CA ILE A 27 6.96 0.40 -23.06
C ILE A 27 6.30 -0.17 -24.31
N GLU A 28 5.24 -0.99 -24.15
CA GLU A 28 4.47 -1.49 -25.28
C GLU A 28 3.81 -0.38 -26.09
N LEU A 29 3.24 0.64 -25.43
CA LEU A 29 2.65 1.78 -26.11
C LEU A 29 3.70 2.51 -26.94
N ILE A 30 4.87 2.81 -26.37
CA ILE A 30 5.96 3.48 -27.08
C ILE A 30 6.39 2.66 -28.31
N ARG A 31 6.61 1.34 -28.15
CA ARG A 31 6.94 0.44 -29.26
C ARG A 31 5.89 0.46 -30.39
N LYS A 32 4.60 0.55 -30.05
CA LYS A 32 3.48 0.53 -31.01
C LYS A 32 3.22 1.90 -31.67
N THR A 33 3.67 2.99 -31.06
CA THR A 33 3.27 4.38 -31.46
C THR A 33 4.39 5.15 -32.16
N ILE A 34 5.64 4.67 -32.19
CA ILE A 34 6.77 5.40 -32.84
C ILE A 34 6.69 5.30 -34.39
N VAL A 35 6.07 6.33 -34.97
CA VAL A 35 6.29 6.91 -36.32
C VAL A 35 7.45 7.93 -36.19
N PRO A 36 8.32 8.25 -37.18
CA PRO A 36 9.70 8.70 -36.91
C PRO A 36 9.78 9.98 -36.07
N VAL A 37 10.21 9.83 -34.81
CA VAL A 37 10.48 10.91 -33.86
C VAL A 37 11.98 11.20 -33.84
N GLU A 38 12.36 12.47 -33.66
CA GLU A 38 13.77 12.84 -33.46
C GLU A 38 14.33 12.17 -32.19
N MET A 39 15.55 11.64 -32.28
CA MET A 39 16.14 10.82 -31.21
C MET A 39 16.20 11.54 -29.85
N GLU A 40 16.40 12.87 -29.82
CA GLU A 40 16.45 13.65 -28.58
C GLU A 40 15.09 13.63 -27.83
N ASP A 41 13.97 13.71 -28.56
CA ASP A 41 12.62 13.63 -27.98
C ASP A 41 12.28 12.22 -27.46
N PHE A 42 12.75 11.19 -28.19
CA PHE A 42 12.65 9.80 -27.73
C PHE A 42 13.42 9.62 -26.42
N ILE A 43 14.70 10.01 -26.37
CA ILE A 43 15.54 9.87 -25.18
C ILE A 43 14.93 10.60 -23.99
N SER A 44 14.44 11.84 -24.16
CA SER A 44 13.82 12.62 -23.08
C SER A 44 12.57 11.95 -22.46
N SER A 45 11.89 11.07 -23.19
CA SER A 45 10.64 10.45 -22.73
C SER A 45 10.89 9.01 -22.25
N ALA A 46 11.67 8.24 -23.00
CA ALA A 46 11.99 6.85 -22.68
C ALA A 46 12.94 6.73 -21.48
N SER A 47 13.71 7.79 -21.16
CA SER A 47 14.60 7.79 -19.99
C SER A 47 13.87 7.69 -18.65
N GLU A 48 12.56 7.93 -18.61
CA GLU A 48 11.76 7.77 -17.39
C GLU A 48 11.23 6.34 -17.17
N LEU A 49 11.42 5.44 -18.15
CA LEU A 49 10.98 4.05 -18.09
C LEU A 49 12.15 3.10 -17.80
N GLU A 50 11.86 1.93 -17.24
CA GLU A 50 12.87 0.89 -17.03
C GLU A 50 12.88 -0.07 -18.22
N LEU A 51 13.73 0.23 -19.20
CA LEU A 51 13.87 -0.57 -20.41
C LEU A 51 14.63 -1.87 -20.14
N SER A 52 14.11 -2.99 -20.63
CA SER A 52 14.80 -4.29 -20.60
C SER A 52 15.94 -4.36 -21.61
N ASP A 53 16.84 -5.35 -21.47
CA ASP A 53 17.90 -5.58 -22.47
C ASP A 53 17.34 -5.79 -23.88
N GLY A 54 16.19 -6.48 -23.99
CA GLY A 54 15.50 -6.67 -25.26
C GLY A 54 14.92 -5.36 -25.84
N ASP A 55 14.50 -4.41 -24.99
CA ASP A 55 14.14 -3.06 -25.44
C ASP A 55 15.36 -2.31 -25.99
N LEU A 56 16.47 -2.37 -25.28
CA LEU A 56 17.71 -1.70 -25.68
C LEU A 56 18.22 -2.23 -27.02
N GLU A 57 18.22 -3.55 -27.23
CA GLU A 57 18.60 -4.16 -28.51
C GLU A 57 17.71 -3.70 -29.67
N TYR A 58 16.39 -3.65 -29.45
CA TYR A 58 15.44 -3.14 -30.43
C TYR A 58 15.77 -1.69 -30.83
N TYR A 59 15.95 -0.80 -29.84
CA TYR A 59 16.22 0.62 -30.11
C TYR A 59 17.62 0.87 -30.69
N ARG A 60 18.62 0.04 -30.34
CA ARG A 60 19.94 0.04 -31.00
C ARG A 60 19.83 -0.24 -32.49
N GLY A 61 19.02 -1.24 -32.86
CA GLY A 61 18.71 -1.55 -34.25
C GLY A 61 17.97 -0.42 -34.98
N TYR A 62 17.06 0.26 -34.29
CA TYR A 62 16.23 1.33 -34.86
C TYR A 62 17.02 2.62 -35.16
N PHE A 63 17.74 3.17 -34.18
CA PHE A 63 18.47 4.45 -34.33
C PHE A 63 19.86 4.29 -34.96
N GLY A 64 20.50 3.14 -34.74
CA GLY A 64 21.86 2.87 -35.20
C GLY A 64 22.94 3.64 -34.45
N TYR A 65 24.13 3.05 -34.39
CA TYR A 65 25.25 3.56 -33.58
C TYR A 65 25.68 5.00 -33.90
N SER A 66 25.71 5.38 -35.20
CA SER A 66 26.19 6.69 -35.64
C SER A 66 25.32 7.83 -35.11
N GLN A 67 24.00 7.66 -35.14
CA GLN A 67 23.05 8.68 -34.66
C GLN A 67 23.13 8.81 -33.14
N THR A 68 23.12 7.68 -32.43
CA THR A 68 23.32 7.63 -30.96
C THR A 68 24.62 8.31 -30.55
N TYR A 69 25.71 8.04 -31.27
CA TYR A 69 27.01 8.62 -30.97
C TYR A 69 27.07 10.14 -31.21
N SER A 70 26.42 10.61 -32.29
CA SER A 70 26.31 12.04 -32.58
C SER A 70 25.54 12.78 -31.48
N LEU A 71 24.41 12.21 -31.04
CA LEU A 71 23.62 12.75 -29.94
C LEU A 71 24.43 12.78 -28.65
N TYR A 72 25.10 11.68 -28.28
CA TYR A 72 25.97 11.62 -27.11
C TYR A 72 27.02 12.74 -27.11
N LYS A 73 27.74 12.89 -28.23
CA LYS A 73 28.76 13.93 -28.40
C LYS A 73 28.17 15.34 -28.27
N SER A 74 26.95 15.55 -28.77
CA SER A 74 26.22 16.82 -28.65
C SER A 74 25.85 17.10 -27.19
N MET A 75 25.28 16.12 -26.48
CA MET A 75 24.90 16.25 -25.07
C MET A 75 26.11 16.58 -24.19
N ILE A 76 27.23 15.87 -24.34
CA ILE A 76 28.44 16.12 -23.54
C ILE A 76 29.00 17.52 -23.78
N ARG A 77 28.94 18.04 -25.01
CA ARG A 77 29.38 19.42 -25.32
C ARG A 77 28.46 20.48 -24.72
N ARG A 78 27.16 20.19 -24.65
CA ARG A 78 26.11 21.10 -24.20
C ARG A 78 25.77 20.95 -22.71
N ILE A 79 26.40 20.04 -21.98
CA ILE A 79 26.02 19.71 -20.59
C ILE A 79 26.09 20.91 -19.63
N PHE A 80 26.97 21.88 -19.89
CA PHE A 80 27.09 23.09 -19.07
C PHE A 80 26.12 24.21 -19.48
N SER A 81 25.43 24.08 -20.62
CA SER A 81 24.52 25.09 -21.17
C SER A 81 23.09 24.59 -21.39
N CYS A 82 22.85 23.29 -21.30
CA CYS A 82 21.56 22.63 -21.46
C CYS A 82 21.30 21.69 -20.28
N GLY A 83 20.10 21.74 -19.69
CA GLY A 83 19.72 20.94 -18.52
C GLY A 83 19.31 19.52 -18.87
N PHE A 84 20.26 18.69 -19.28
CA PHE A 84 20.03 17.24 -19.45
C PHE A 84 19.93 16.54 -18.10
N SER A 85 19.11 15.49 -18.01
CA SER A 85 19.06 14.62 -16.83
C SER A 85 20.13 13.52 -16.91
N TYR A 86 20.49 12.94 -15.75
CA TYR A 86 21.42 11.81 -15.72
C TYR A 86 20.84 10.56 -16.41
N LYS A 87 19.50 10.40 -16.40
CA LYS A 87 18.81 9.28 -17.06
C LYS A 87 18.88 9.43 -18.58
N GLU A 88 18.77 10.65 -19.11
CA GLU A 88 18.89 10.93 -20.55
C GLU A 88 20.30 10.56 -21.05
N ILE A 89 21.35 11.05 -20.38
CA ILE A 89 22.74 10.72 -20.74
C ILE A 89 22.99 9.22 -20.56
N GLY A 90 22.49 8.65 -19.47
CA GLY A 90 22.61 7.24 -19.14
C GLY A 90 21.97 6.30 -20.17
N LEU A 91 20.75 6.60 -20.63
CA LEU A 91 20.10 5.84 -21.69
C LEU A 91 20.91 5.87 -22.98
N VAL A 92 21.50 7.02 -23.34
CA VAL A 92 22.39 7.11 -24.51
C VAL A 92 23.66 6.28 -24.32
N ILE A 93 24.24 6.23 -23.11
CA ILE A 93 25.36 5.35 -22.78
C ILE A 93 24.95 3.87 -22.97
N ALA A 94 23.79 3.47 -22.44
CA ALA A 94 23.26 2.12 -22.56
C ALA A 94 23.02 1.71 -24.03
N LEU A 95 22.49 2.64 -24.85
CA LEU A 95 22.32 2.40 -26.29
C LEU A 95 23.65 2.30 -27.06
N LEU A 96 24.71 2.97 -26.60
CA LEU A 96 26.03 2.89 -27.26
C LEU A 96 26.77 1.59 -26.96
N ASP A 97 26.51 0.98 -25.81
CA ASP A 97 27.10 -0.30 -25.37
C ASP A 97 28.64 -0.32 -25.48
N ASN A 98 29.28 0.79 -25.12
CA ASN A 98 30.73 0.94 -25.16
C ASN A 98 31.23 1.83 -24.01
N GLU A 99 31.41 1.20 -22.85
CA GLU A 99 31.73 1.91 -21.59
C GLU A 99 33.03 2.72 -21.69
N ALA A 100 34.08 2.13 -22.25
CA ALA A 100 35.39 2.75 -22.36
C ALA A 100 35.37 4.03 -23.22
N MET A 101 34.64 3.99 -24.34
CA MET A 101 34.49 5.15 -25.22
C MET A 101 33.67 6.26 -24.55
N CYS A 102 32.56 5.89 -23.91
CA CYS A 102 31.70 6.82 -23.19
C CYS A 102 32.49 7.51 -22.06
N PHE A 103 33.18 6.73 -21.23
CA PHE A 103 34.01 7.27 -20.14
C PHE A 103 35.11 8.19 -20.65
N LYS A 104 35.82 7.83 -21.73
CA LYS A 104 36.87 8.66 -22.33
C LYS A 104 36.36 10.03 -22.77
N ARG A 105 35.11 10.12 -23.25
CA ARG A 105 34.48 11.38 -23.65
C ARG A 105 34.11 12.27 -22.45
N LEU A 106 33.83 11.66 -21.30
CA LEU A 106 33.51 12.37 -20.06
C LEU A 106 34.75 12.83 -19.28
N LEU A 107 35.95 12.34 -19.60
CA LEU A 107 37.20 12.72 -18.93
C LEU A 107 37.39 14.24 -18.75
N PRO A 108 37.13 15.12 -19.73
CA PRO A 108 37.27 16.57 -19.53
C PRO A 108 36.39 17.12 -18.39
N ILE A 109 35.20 16.55 -18.21
CA ILE A 109 34.28 16.92 -17.13
C ILE A 109 34.85 16.44 -15.78
N PHE A 110 35.42 15.23 -15.73
CA PHE A 110 36.06 14.71 -14.52
C PHE A 110 37.37 15.41 -14.17
N THR A 111 38.14 15.86 -15.16
CA THR A 111 39.32 16.71 -14.92
C THR A 111 38.90 18.01 -14.26
N ARG A 112 37.82 18.64 -14.75
CA ARG A 112 37.26 19.85 -14.13
C ARG A 112 36.78 19.60 -12.71
N LEU A 113 36.06 18.49 -12.48
CA LEU A 113 35.63 18.08 -11.14
C LEU A 113 36.84 17.85 -10.20
N THR A 114 37.91 17.23 -10.70
CA THR A 114 39.16 17.04 -9.95
C THR A 114 39.81 18.38 -9.57
N THR A 115 39.81 19.36 -10.49
CA THR A 115 40.28 20.72 -10.20
C THR A 115 39.44 21.38 -9.11
N TYR A 116 38.12 21.21 -9.14
CA TYR A 116 37.21 21.74 -8.11
C TYR A 116 37.46 21.14 -6.73
N VAL A 117 37.65 19.82 -6.65
CA VAL A 117 38.02 19.13 -5.41
C VAL A 117 39.37 19.62 -4.87
N LYS A 118 40.41 19.67 -5.73
CA LYS A 118 41.77 20.04 -5.31
C LYS A 118 41.90 21.48 -4.82
N HIS A 119 41.14 22.41 -5.39
CA HIS A 119 41.21 23.82 -5.07
C HIS A 119 40.02 24.33 -4.24
N ASN A 120 39.12 23.43 -3.83
CA ASN A 120 37.89 23.74 -3.09
C ASN A 120 37.06 24.87 -3.73
N ILE A 121 36.89 24.82 -5.06
CA ILE A 121 36.19 25.85 -5.84
C ILE A 121 34.70 25.54 -5.86
N LEU A 122 33.83 26.50 -5.54
CA LEU A 122 32.38 26.38 -5.72
C LEU A 122 31.95 27.16 -6.98
N ASP A 123 31.37 26.46 -7.96
CA ASP A 123 30.90 27.02 -9.23
C ASP A 123 29.60 26.29 -9.64
N LYS A 124 28.61 26.99 -10.21
CA LYS A 124 27.32 26.41 -10.63
C LYS A 124 27.47 25.22 -11.60
N ASN A 125 28.57 25.17 -12.34
CA ASN A 125 28.91 24.05 -13.22
C ASN A 125 29.16 22.73 -12.47
N ILE A 126 29.30 22.74 -11.13
CA ILE A 126 29.41 21.53 -10.32
C ILE A 126 28.19 20.61 -10.50
N VAL A 127 26.99 21.18 -10.70
CA VAL A 127 25.76 20.42 -10.90
C VAL A 127 25.82 19.60 -12.19
N ALA A 128 26.32 20.20 -13.28
CA ALA A 128 26.54 19.48 -14.54
C ALA A 128 27.60 18.37 -14.39
N CYS A 129 28.64 18.59 -13.58
CA CYS A 129 29.60 17.55 -13.23
C CYS A 129 28.95 16.40 -12.43
N CYS A 130 28.07 16.72 -11.48
CA CYS A 130 27.27 15.74 -10.73
C CYS A 130 26.37 14.92 -11.65
N ILE A 131 25.61 15.55 -12.57
CA ILE A 131 24.76 14.86 -13.55
C ILE A 131 25.58 13.87 -14.40
N ALA A 132 26.72 14.30 -14.92
CA ALA A 132 27.63 13.41 -15.66
C ALA A 132 28.15 12.26 -14.80
N LEU A 133 28.54 12.55 -13.56
CA LEU A 133 29.03 11.54 -12.63
C LEU A 133 27.94 10.51 -12.28
N ARG A 134 26.71 10.94 -11.99
CA ARG A 134 25.56 10.06 -11.75
C ARG A 134 25.30 9.14 -12.94
N SER A 135 25.35 9.68 -14.16
CA SER A 135 25.20 8.89 -15.40
C SER A 135 26.23 7.75 -15.47
N VAL A 136 27.48 8.03 -15.08
CA VAL A 136 28.54 7.01 -15.03
C VAL A 136 28.33 6.02 -13.90
N LEU A 137 28.01 6.48 -12.70
CA LEU A 137 27.81 5.63 -11.53
C LEU A 137 26.61 4.68 -11.70
N THR A 138 25.58 5.08 -12.45
CA THR A 138 24.39 4.24 -12.68
C THR A 138 24.57 3.28 -13.86
N TYR A 139 25.10 3.75 -15.00
CA TYR A 139 25.06 2.96 -16.24
C TYR A 139 26.38 2.27 -16.60
N ILE A 140 27.52 2.75 -16.10
CA ILE A 140 28.85 2.16 -16.34
C ILE A 140 29.73 2.19 -15.07
N PRO A 141 29.25 1.63 -13.93
CA PRO A 141 29.90 1.73 -12.63
C PRO A 141 31.30 1.09 -12.58
N SER A 142 31.54 0.09 -13.42
CA SER A 142 32.83 -0.63 -13.58
C SER A 142 34.02 0.34 -13.74
N THR A 143 33.79 1.49 -14.36
CA THR A 143 34.82 2.51 -14.65
C THR A 143 35.36 3.21 -13.41
N MET A 144 34.71 3.06 -12.25
CA MET A 144 35.13 3.62 -10.96
C MET A 144 35.82 2.60 -10.04
N ASN A 145 35.89 1.33 -10.42
CA ASN A 145 36.50 0.28 -9.60
C ASN A 145 37.97 0.60 -9.27
N GLY A 146 38.36 0.46 -8.00
CA GLY A 146 39.73 0.70 -7.53
C GLY A 146 40.12 2.18 -7.43
N LYS A 147 39.17 3.11 -7.45
CA LYS A 147 39.40 4.56 -7.31
C LYS A 147 38.92 5.11 -5.97
N ASP A 148 39.07 4.31 -4.92
CA ASP A 148 38.53 4.56 -3.58
C ASP A 148 38.87 5.95 -3.03
N GLU A 149 40.16 6.36 -3.10
CA GLU A 149 40.60 7.67 -2.62
C GLU A 149 39.92 8.84 -3.36
N TYR A 150 39.72 8.69 -4.67
CA TYR A 150 39.03 9.69 -5.48
C TYR A 150 37.55 9.77 -5.10
N ILE A 151 36.90 8.63 -4.91
CA ILE A 151 35.49 8.55 -4.48
C ILE A 151 35.33 9.20 -3.10
N LEU A 152 36.18 8.89 -2.13
CA LEU A 152 36.13 9.50 -0.80
C LEU A 152 36.38 11.01 -0.83
N SER A 153 37.32 11.47 -1.65
CA SER A 153 37.60 12.90 -1.83
C SER A 153 36.39 13.63 -2.41
N LEU A 154 35.68 13.01 -3.35
CA LEU A 154 34.43 13.54 -3.89
C LEU A 154 33.33 13.60 -2.84
N ILE A 155 33.14 12.53 -2.05
CA ILE A 155 32.14 12.50 -0.98
C ILE A 155 32.41 13.63 0.01
N SER A 156 33.64 13.76 0.51
CA SER A 156 34.04 14.82 1.45
C SER A 156 33.80 16.22 0.88
N TYR A 157 34.23 16.47 -0.36
CA TYR A 157 34.05 17.78 -1.00
C TYR A 157 32.57 18.14 -1.24
N LEU A 158 31.78 17.22 -1.80
CA LEU A 158 30.35 17.47 -2.06
C LEU A 158 29.55 17.64 -0.75
N THR A 159 29.89 16.86 0.27
CA THR A 159 29.33 17.01 1.63
C THR A 159 29.65 18.39 2.20
N GLY A 160 30.87 18.87 2.03
CA GLY A 160 31.29 20.21 2.46
C GLY A 160 30.54 21.33 1.77
N ILE A 161 30.11 21.15 0.51
CA ILE A 161 29.26 22.10 -0.21
C ILE A 161 27.88 22.18 0.45
N VAL A 162 27.20 21.04 0.62
CA VAL A 162 25.82 20.99 1.12
C VAL A 162 25.71 21.31 2.62
N SER A 163 26.82 21.24 3.36
CA SER A 163 26.85 21.55 4.80
C SER A 163 27.05 23.04 5.11
N ARG A 164 27.34 23.88 4.10
CA ARG A 164 27.61 25.31 4.29
C ARG A 164 26.44 26.16 3.80
N HIS A 165 25.81 26.92 4.70
CA HIS A 165 24.71 27.82 4.35
C HIS A 165 25.08 28.83 3.24
N THR A 166 26.33 29.29 3.19
CA THR A 166 26.83 30.20 2.14
C THR A 166 26.79 29.62 0.73
N SER A 167 26.75 28.29 0.59
CA SER A 167 26.67 27.63 -0.72
C SER A 167 25.31 27.86 -1.40
N PHE A 168 24.24 28.01 -0.61
CA PHE A 168 22.87 28.15 -1.10
C PHE A 168 22.54 29.56 -1.61
N VAL A 169 23.49 30.49 -1.51
CA VAL A 169 23.45 31.76 -2.27
C VAL A 169 23.53 31.50 -3.78
N PHE A 170 24.17 30.41 -4.20
CA PHE A 170 24.42 30.08 -5.61
C PHE A 170 23.76 28.78 -6.09
N ILE A 171 23.49 27.87 -5.15
CA ILE A 171 22.86 26.56 -5.38
C ILE A 171 21.40 26.65 -4.98
N ASN A 172 20.50 26.40 -5.92
CA ASN A 172 19.07 26.29 -5.61
C ASN A 172 18.70 24.88 -5.14
N GLU A 173 17.42 24.67 -4.82
CA GLU A 173 16.91 23.40 -4.31
C GLU A 173 17.18 22.21 -5.24
N LYS A 174 16.88 22.34 -6.54
CA LYS A 174 17.08 21.29 -7.54
C LYS A 174 18.57 20.96 -7.73
N ASP A 175 19.42 21.99 -7.67
CA ASP A 175 20.87 21.84 -7.76
C ASP A 175 21.41 21.04 -6.55
N ALA A 176 20.87 21.29 -5.35
CA ALA A 176 21.23 20.54 -4.15
C ALA A 176 20.78 19.08 -4.20
N ASP A 177 19.57 18.81 -4.72
CA ASP A 177 19.04 17.45 -4.90
C ASP A 177 19.95 16.59 -5.79
N GLU A 178 20.50 17.19 -6.86
CA GLU A 178 21.47 16.55 -7.74
C GLU A 178 22.78 16.21 -7.00
N ILE A 179 23.27 17.12 -6.16
CA ILE A 179 24.49 16.91 -5.37
C ILE A 179 24.27 15.81 -4.33
N ILE A 180 23.19 15.87 -3.55
CA ILE A 180 22.85 14.88 -2.50
C ILE A 180 22.65 13.50 -3.13
N SER A 181 21.92 13.42 -4.24
CA SER A 181 21.75 12.16 -4.98
C SER A 181 23.07 11.59 -5.50
N THR A 182 24.03 12.46 -5.84
CA THR A 182 25.38 12.04 -6.24
C THR A 182 26.16 11.48 -5.05
N ILE A 183 26.10 12.14 -3.89
CA ILE A 183 26.71 11.64 -2.64
C ILE A 183 26.12 10.26 -2.30
N ASP A 184 24.80 10.12 -2.38
CA ASP A 184 24.12 8.85 -2.11
C ASP A 184 24.64 7.72 -3.02
N LEU A 185 24.78 7.95 -4.32
CA LEU A 185 25.34 6.95 -5.25
C LEU A 185 26.81 6.62 -4.96
N LEU A 186 27.64 7.63 -4.66
CA LEU A 186 29.05 7.42 -4.33
C LEU A 186 29.22 6.56 -3.07
N THR A 187 28.37 6.73 -2.06
CA THR A 187 28.41 5.95 -0.81
C THR A 187 27.92 4.50 -0.96
N ARG A 188 27.34 4.12 -2.11
CA ARG A 188 26.93 2.73 -2.39
C ARG A 188 28.03 1.92 -3.08
N PHE A 189 29.17 2.53 -3.38
CA PHE A 189 30.26 1.86 -4.07
C PHE A 189 30.97 0.84 -3.18
N CYS A 190 31.41 -0.27 -3.77
CA CYS A 190 32.21 -1.27 -3.07
C CYS A 190 33.66 -0.79 -2.98
N PHE A 191 34.06 -0.29 -1.81
CA PHE A 191 35.45 0.09 -1.53
C PHE A 191 36.32 -1.17 -1.35
N ALA A 192 37.50 -1.17 -1.94
CA ALA A 192 38.51 -2.22 -1.77
C ALA A 192 39.27 -2.09 -0.45
N VAL A 193 39.32 -0.89 0.13
CA VAL A 193 39.90 -0.59 1.44
C VAL A 193 38.82 -0.30 2.49
N ASP A 194 39.15 -0.50 3.76
CA ASP A 194 38.30 -0.05 4.86
C ASP A 194 38.30 1.49 4.93
N VAL A 195 37.11 2.07 4.71
CA VAL A 195 36.88 3.52 4.68
C VAL A 195 36.16 4.04 5.92
N SER A 196 35.88 3.19 6.90
CA SER A 196 35.07 3.50 8.08
C SER A 196 35.62 4.71 8.86
N ARG A 197 36.94 4.76 9.10
CA ARG A 197 37.58 5.85 9.84
C ARG A 197 37.47 7.19 9.11
N ILE A 198 37.72 7.23 7.81
CA ILE A 198 37.61 8.46 7.00
C ILE A 198 36.14 8.91 6.96
N SER A 199 35.23 7.97 6.70
CA SER A 199 33.79 8.23 6.65
C SER A 199 33.24 8.71 7.99
N SER A 200 33.79 8.23 9.11
CA SER A 200 33.45 8.74 10.44
C SER A 200 33.92 10.18 10.66
N GLY A 201 35.06 10.57 10.08
CA GLY A 201 35.55 11.94 10.09
C GLY A 201 34.61 12.87 9.32
N ILE A 202 34.18 12.43 8.13
CA ILE A 202 33.17 13.13 7.32
C ILE A 202 31.87 13.27 8.11
N LEU A 203 31.37 12.20 8.73
CA LEU A 203 30.15 12.25 9.53
C LEU A 203 30.29 13.20 10.74
N LYS A 204 31.41 13.18 11.44
CA LYS A 204 31.68 14.13 12.55
C LYS A 204 31.65 15.58 12.07
N GLU A 205 32.19 15.87 10.89
CA GLU A 205 32.16 17.21 10.29
C GLU A 205 30.73 17.63 9.94
N ILE A 206 29.92 16.74 9.35
CA ILE A 206 28.50 16.96 9.08
C ILE A 206 27.75 17.31 10.38
N ILE A 207 27.92 16.49 11.43
CA ILE A 207 27.24 16.68 12.71
C ILE A 207 27.69 17.97 13.39
N PHE A 208 28.98 18.32 13.30
CA PHE A 208 29.49 19.60 13.82
C PHE A 208 28.83 20.80 13.11
N HIS A 209 28.65 20.74 11.79
CA HIS A 209 27.93 21.79 11.06
C HIS A 209 26.46 21.87 11.46
N LEU A 210 25.79 20.73 11.65
CA LEU A 210 24.42 20.67 12.16
C LEU A 210 24.28 21.32 13.54
N GLU A 211 25.19 21.01 14.46
CA GLU A 211 25.23 21.59 15.80
C GLU A 211 25.46 23.10 15.75
N THR A 212 26.37 23.56 14.89
CA THR A 212 26.66 24.98 14.72
C THR A 212 25.44 25.76 14.21
N LEU A 213 24.72 25.22 13.23
CA LEU A 213 23.51 25.85 12.67
C LEU A 213 22.33 25.79 13.64
N SER A 214 22.18 24.69 14.39
CA SER A 214 21.07 24.51 15.32
C SER A 214 21.15 25.35 16.60
N ASN A 215 22.36 25.68 17.05
CA ASN A 215 22.56 26.60 18.17
C ASN A 215 22.37 28.08 17.78
N GLY A 216 22.33 28.39 16.49
CA GLY A 216 22.04 29.72 15.96
C GLY A 216 20.55 30.07 16.03
N LYS A 217 20.22 31.36 15.99
CA LYS A 217 18.85 31.79 15.68
C LYS A 217 18.63 31.57 14.19
N MET A 218 18.06 30.42 13.81
CA MET A 218 17.74 30.08 12.42
C MET A 218 16.79 31.13 11.82
N ALA A 219 17.34 32.17 11.23
CA ALA A 219 16.59 33.33 10.76
C ALA A 219 16.58 33.40 9.23
N LEU A 220 17.56 32.77 8.57
CA LEU A 220 17.73 32.80 7.13
C LEU A 220 17.23 31.50 6.48
N TYR A 221 16.65 31.64 5.29
CA TYR A 221 16.19 30.51 4.49
C TYR A 221 17.33 29.54 4.16
N GLU A 222 18.51 30.07 3.85
CA GLU A 222 19.71 29.31 3.51
C GLU A 222 20.22 28.47 4.68
N GLU A 223 20.00 28.90 5.92
CA GLU A 223 20.35 28.14 7.13
C GLU A 223 19.40 26.95 7.31
N ILE A 224 18.10 27.17 7.15
CA ILE A 224 17.07 26.12 7.19
C ILE A 224 17.35 25.10 6.09
N PHE A 225 17.62 25.57 4.88
CA PHE A 225 17.88 24.70 3.73
C PHE A 225 19.18 23.90 3.90
N ALA A 226 20.24 24.51 4.45
CA ALA A 226 21.47 23.79 4.80
C ALA A 226 21.23 22.66 5.81
N ILE A 227 20.40 22.89 6.83
CA ILE A 227 20.06 21.85 7.81
C ILE A 227 19.35 20.67 7.13
N ILE A 228 18.40 20.95 6.23
CA ILE A 228 17.69 19.91 5.47
C ILE A 228 18.68 19.09 4.64
N CYS A 229 19.56 19.76 3.87
CA CYS A 229 20.56 19.07 3.07
C CYS A 229 21.56 18.25 3.90
N ILE A 230 21.96 18.76 5.07
CA ILE A 230 22.79 18.02 6.03
C ILE A 230 22.06 16.74 6.47
N LEU A 231 20.81 16.86 6.92
CA LEU A 231 20.00 15.71 7.34
C LEU A 231 19.81 14.70 6.20
N GLU A 232 19.58 15.15 4.97
CA GLU A 232 19.47 14.24 3.82
C GLU A 232 20.77 13.51 3.48
N THR A 233 21.92 14.06 3.87
CA THR A 233 23.24 13.48 3.61
C THR A 233 23.67 12.47 4.69
N ILE A 234 23.21 12.63 5.94
CA ILE A 234 23.56 11.74 7.06
C ILE A 234 23.34 10.24 6.72
N PRO A 235 22.17 9.81 6.20
CA PRO A 235 21.94 8.39 5.88
C PRO A 235 22.96 7.79 4.91
N SER A 236 23.36 8.56 3.89
CA SER A 236 24.32 8.11 2.90
C SER A 236 25.70 7.87 3.50
N VAL A 237 26.17 8.78 4.36
CA VAL A 237 27.49 8.65 5.03
C VAL A 237 27.46 7.60 6.13
N CYS A 238 26.38 7.50 6.91
CA CYS A 238 26.22 6.49 7.95
C CYS A 238 26.40 5.06 7.43
N ARG A 239 25.95 4.75 6.20
CA ARG A 239 26.16 3.43 5.56
C ARG A 239 27.62 2.99 5.52
N LEU A 240 28.55 3.93 5.39
CA LEU A 240 29.98 3.65 5.33
C LEU A 240 30.62 3.43 6.72
N VAL A 241 29.87 3.67 7.79
CA VAL A 241 30.33 3.62 9.18
C VAL A 241 29.73 2.44 9.95
N VAL A 242 28.64 1.84 9.46
CA VAL A 242 27.96 0.71 10.12
C VAL A 242 28.92 -0.47 10.33
N GLY A 243 29.02 -0.96 11.57
CA GLY A 243 29.87 -2.09 11.96
C GLY A 243 31.16 -1.69 12.69
N PHE A 244 31.48 -0.39 12.75
CA PHE A 244 32.68 0.10 13.44
C PHE A 244 32.36 0.46 14.91
N THR A 245 32.73 -0.41 15.85
CA THR A 245 32.33 -0.36 17.27
C THR A 245 33.02 0.72 18.10
N GLU A 246 34.12 1.30 17.62
CA GLU A 246 34.92 2.27 18.39
C GLU A 246 34.36 3.71 18.37
N ILE A 247 33.26 3.95 17.65
CA ILE A 247 32.72 5.30 17.45
C ILE A 247 31.30 5.38 17.96
N ASP A 248 31.05 6.38 18.80
CA ASP A 248 29.73 6.68 19.37
C ASP A 248 29.16 7.96 18.75
N PHE A 249 27.93 7.85 18.22
CA PHE A 249 27.14 8.95 17.68
C PHE A 249 25.82 9.16 18.45
N SER A 250 25.74 8.72 19.72
CA SER A 250 24.56 8.90 20.58
C SER A 250 24.18 10.36 20.80
N SER A 251 25.17 11.25 20.89
CA SER A 251 24.96 12.70 20.95
C SER A 251 24.36 13.25 19.64
N ALA A 252 24.79 12.72 18.50
CA ALA A 252 24.27 13.10 17.19
C ALA A 252 22.80 12.67 17.03
N TYR A 253 22.46 11.46 17.48
CA TYR A 253 21.07 10.98 17.52
C TYR A 253 20.20 11.92 18.37
N SER A 254 20.68 12.25 19.58
CA SER A 254 19.97 13.13 20.52
C SER A 254 19.81 14.55 19.96
N LEU A 255 20.82 15.07 19.26
CA LEU A 255 20.77 16.36 18.58
C LEU A 255 19.68 16.36 17.50
N VAL A 256 19.72 15.41 16.57
CA VAL A 256 18.75 15.29 15.46
C VAL A 256 17.32 15.17 16.00
N GLN A 257 17.10 14.35 17.04
CA GLN A 257 15.77 14.15 17.62
C GLN A 257 15.15 15.45 18.15
N ARG A 258 15.97 16.31 18.77
CA ARG A 258 15.52 17.58 19.37
C ARG A 258 15.39 18.73 18.37
N LEU A 259 15.78 18.54 17.11
CA LEU A 259 15.66 19.59 16.11
C LEU A 259 14.19 19.94 15.86
N VAL A 260 13.91 21.24 15.93
CA VAL A 260 12.63 21.86 15.58
C VAL A 260 12.93 23.00 14.62
N LEU A 261 12.22 23.05 13.49
CA LEU A 261 12.31 24.19 12.60
C LEU A 261 11.39 25.31 13.06
N SER A 262 11.97 26.49 13.25
CA SER A 262 11.20 27.71 13.47
C SER A 262 10.67 28.22 12.13
N ARG A 263 9.40 28.63 12.08
CA ARG A 263 8.82 29.23 10.87
C ARG A 263 9.57 30.52 10.53
N ALA A 264 10.13 30.58 9.32
CA ALA A 264 10.73 31.81 8.80
C ALA A 264 9.63 32.83 8.51
N ASP A 265 9.83 34.08 8.94
CA ASP A 265 8.80 35.14 8.97
C ASP A 265 8.26 35.56 7.57
N HIS A 266 8.82 35.04 6.46
CA HIS A 266 8.66 35.62 5.12
C HIS A 266 8.14 34.64 4.03
N GLY A 267 7.77 33.40 4.39
CA GLY A 267 7.26 32.39 3.43
C GLY A 267 5.73 32.30 3.34
N GLY A 268 5.21 32.09 2.13
CA GLY A 268 3.81 31.70 1.93
C GLY A 268 3.50 30.38 2.66
N SER A 269 2.26 30.19 3.13
CA SER A 269 1.92 29.02 3.95
C SER A 269 2.21 27.68 3.28
N ASP A 270 2.01 27.58 1.96
CA ASP A 270 2.23 26.32 1.22
C ASP A 270 3.71 26.01 0.97
N GLU A 271 4.52 27.04 0.71
CA GLU A 271 5.97 26.89 0.53
C GLU A 271 6.63 26.43 1.85
N TRP A 272 6.22 27.03 2.96
CA TRP A 272 6.67 26.60 4.29
C TRP A 272 6.29 25.15 4.59
N ASN A 273 5.06 24.74 4.26
CA ASN A 273 4.61 23.36 4.47
C ASN A 273 5.46 22.36 3.67
N GLY A 274 5.85 22.70 2.44
CA GLY A 274 6.74 21.87 1.62
C GLY A 274 8.13 21.69 2.25
N ILE A 275 8.72 22.78 2.73
CA ILE A 275 10.03 22.78 3.41
C ILE A 275 9.96 21.99 4.72
N HIS A 276 8.89 22.20 5.50
CA HIS A 276 8.69 21.54 6.79
C HIS A 276 8.52 20.03 6.62
N ASP A 277 7.69 19.57 5.66
CA ASP A 277 7.54 18.16 5.37
C ASP A 277 8.87 17.53 4.91
N ARG A 278 9.64 18.22 4.05
CA ARG A 278 10.96 17.76 3.59
C ARG A 278 11.93 17.62 4.76
N PHE A 279 11.96 18.60 5.67
CA PHE A 279 12.75 18.54 6.89
C PHE A 279 12.38 17.35 7.77
N LEU A 280 11.09 17.13 8.04
CA LEU A 280 10.66 16.02 8.89
C LEU A 280 11.06 14.67 8.27
N VAL A 281 10.87 14.49 6.96
CA VAL A 281 11.33 13.29 6.25
C VAL A 281 12.84 13.10 6.41
N ALA A 282 13.64 14.15 6.22
CA ALA A 282 15.10 14.09 6.37
C ALA A 282 15.53 13.78 7.81
N LYS A 283 14.84 14.37 8.80
CA LYS A 283 15.05 14.13 10.24
C LYS A 283 14.84 12.65 10.58
N TYR A 284 13.71 12.05 10.21
CA TYR A 284 13.42 10.66 10.55
C TYR A 284 14.27 9.66 9.76
N ARG A 285 14.66 9.97 8.52
CA ARG A 285 15.67 9.17 7.79
C ARG A 285 17.03 9.20 8.46
N SER A 286 17.44 10.36 8.99
CA SER A 286 18.69 10.50 9.76
C SER A 286 18.63 9.70 11.06
N LEU A 287 17.53 9.76 11.80
CA LEU A 287 17.33 8.99 13.03
C LEU A 287 17.37 7.48 12.77
N GLU A 288 16.78 7.00 11.67
CA GLU A 288 16.90 5.60 11.26
C GLU A 288 18.34 5.20 10.95
N ALA A 289 19.09 6.05 10.24
CA ALA A 289 20.49 5.79 9.94
C ALA A 289 21.38 5.78 11.19
N LEU A 290 21.07 6.64 12.16
CA LEU A 290 21.75 6.74 13.46
C LEU A 290 21.21 5.74 14.50
N HIS A 291 20.20 4.94 14.18
CA HIS A 291 19.59 3.95 15.07
C HIS A 291 20.59 3.02 15.79
N PRO A 292 21.71 2.58 15.17
CA PRO A 292 22.72 1.78 15.88
C PRO A 292 23.30 2.44 17.13
N TRP A 293 23.26 3.77 17.21
CA TRP A 293 23.72 4.58 18.35
C TRP A 293 22.56 5.24 19.11
N LYS A 294 21.35 4.74 18.94
CA LYS A 294 20.15 5.26 19.60
C LYS A 294 20.32 5.23 21.13
N ALA A 295 20.09 6.38 21.75
CA ALA A 295 19.99 6.51 23.20
C ALA A 295 18.56 6.19 23.69
N GLU A 296 17.60 7.07 23.36
CA GLU A 296 16.18 6.94 23.70
C GLU A 296 15.33 7.59 22.61
N PHE A 297 14.23 6.96 22.21
CA PHE A 297 13.29 7.53 21.23
C PHE A 297 12.26 8.40 21.94
N ASP A 298 12.30 9.70 21.67
CA ASP A 298 11.33 10.66 22.22
C ASP A 298 10.01 10.57 21.43
N ARG A 299 9.08 9.78 21.97
CA ARG A 299 7.75 9.58 21.39
C ARG A 299 6.93 10.86 21.32
N ILE A 300 7.06 11.74 22.31
CA ILE A 300 6.29 12.98 22.37
C ILE A 300 6.72 13.90 21.23
N MET A 301 8.03 14.05 21.04
CA MET A 301 8.57 14.83 19.93
C MET A 301 8.14 14.23 18.57
N PHE A 302 8.14 12.91 18.45
CA PHE A 302 7.64 12.24 17.25
C PHE A 302 6.17 12.52 16.96
N TYR A 303 5.29 12.42 17.96
CA TYR A 303 3.87 12.69 17.75
C TYR A 303 3.60 14.16 17.40
N ASN A 304 4.30 15.11 18.02
CA ASN A 304 4.19 16.53 17.67
C ASN A 304 4.66 16.80 16.22
N ASP A 305 5.74 16.15 15.78
CA ASP A 305 6.22 16.25 14.40
C ASP A 305 5.21 15.68 13.41
N VAL A 306 4.60 14.53 13.73
CA VAL A 306 3.59 13.90 12.87
C VAL A 306 2.30 14.72 12.81
N GLU A 307 1.86 15.29 13.92
CA GLU A 307 0.69 16.18 13.99
C GLU A 307 0.90 17.48 13.19
N SER A 308 2.12 18.03 13.21
CA SER A 308 2.46 19.26 12.51
C SER A 308 2.78 19.06 11.01
N ALA A 309 2.91 17.82 10.54
CA ALA A 309 3.15 17.51 9.13
C ALA A 309 1.88 17.69 8.29
N LYS A 310 2.01 18.27 7.09
CA LYS A 310 0.89 18.34 6.13
C LYS A 310 0.59 16.96 5.54
N HIS A 311 1.65 16.18 5.29
CA HIS A 311 1.58 14.80 4.80
C HIS A 311 2.27 13.82 5.75
N PRO A 312 1.62 13.41 6.85
CA PRO A 312 2.15 12.43 7.81
C PRO A 312 2.71 11.16 7.17
N SER A 313 2.09 10.68 6.08
CA SER A 313 2.51 9.46 5.39
C SER A 313 3.98 9.47 4.97
N LYS A 314 4.51 10.64 4.57
CA LYS A 314 5.90 10.78 4.11
C LYS A 314 6.89 10.55 5.25
N VAL A 315 6.55 11.03 6.45
CA VAL A 315 7.34 10.82 7.66
C VAL A 315 7.29 9.35 8.07
N LEU A 316 6.08 8.78 8.12
CA LEU A 316 5.85 7.39 8.53
C LEU A 316 6.55 6.37 7.63
N ARG A 317 6.58 6.61 6.30
CA ARG A 317 7.31 5.78 5.33
C ARG A 317 8.82 5.75 5.55
N SER A 318 9.36 6.76 6.24
CA SER A 318 10.79 6.80 6.55
C SER A 318 11.17 5.85 7.68
N LEU A 319 10.21 5.44 8.51
CA LEU A 319 10.44 4.56 9.65
C LEU A 319 10.61 3.10 9.19
N LYS A 320 11.66 2.46 9.70
CA LYS A 320 11.99 1.04 9.50
C LYS A 320 12.20 0.37 10.86
N SER A 321 13.32 0.65 11.52
CA SER A 321 13.65 0.05 12.82
C SER A 321 12.93 0.76 13.96
N LEU A 322 12.73 2.08 13.84
CA LEU A 322 12.04 2.91 14.84
C LEU A 322 10.56 2.57 14.97
N LYS A 323 9.97 1.83 14.02
CA LYS A 323 8.60 1.29 14.15
C LYS A 323 8.39 0.51 15.45
N LYS A 324 9.44 -0.14 15.96
CA LYS A 324 9.41 -0.88 17.24
C LYS A 324 9.16 0.02 18.46
N ASP A 325 9.51 1.29 18.34
CA ASP A 325 9.41 2.27 19.43
C ASP A 325 8.10 3.06 19.40
N VAL A 326 7.33 2.89 18.33
CA VAL A 326 6.08 3.59 18.08
C VAL A 326 4.93 2.91 18.84
N SER A 327 4.18 3.69 19.62
CA SER A 327 2.95 3.23 20.26
C SER A 327 1.71 3.62 19.46
N TRP A 328 0.84 2.66 19.16
CA TRP A 328 -0.43 2.90 18.47
C TRP A 328 -1.52 3.46 19.38
N SER A 329 -1.38 3.35 20.70
CA SER A 329 -2.34 3.91 21.67
C SER A 329 -2.59 5.40 21.46
N ASP A 330 -1.55 6.15 21.13
CA ASP A 330 -1.62 7.59 20.90
C ASP A 330 -1.87 7.88 19.41
N MET A 331 -1.25 7.08 18.52
CA MET A 331 -1.35 7.30 17.07
C MET A 331 -2.72 7.04 16.47
N ILE A 332 -3.51 6.14 17.07
CA ILE A 332 -4.84 5.84 16.57
C ILE A 332 -5.75 7.08 16.57
N VAL A 333 -5.53 8.03 17.50
CA VAL A 333 -6.29 9.28 17.55
C VAL A 333 -6.07 10.13 16.30
N PHE A 334 -4.82 10.24 15.84
CA PHE A 334 -4.47 10.95 14.61
C PHE A 334 -4.95 10.18 13.37
N ALA A 335 -4.76 8.86 13.34
CA ALA A 335 -5.16 8.03 12.21
C ALA A 335 -6.68 8.04 11.98
N CYS A 336 -7.47 8.14 13.04
CA CYS A 336 -8.94 8.21 12.98
C CYS A 336 -9.47 9.63 12.69
N HIS A 337 -8.62 10.65 12.57
CA HIS A 337 -9.07 12.02 12.32
C HIS A 337 -9.72 12.13 10.92
N PRO A 338 -10.98 12.61 10.82
CA PRO A 338 -11.67 12.73 9.54
C PRO A 338 -10.89 13.58 8.54
N GLY A 339 -10.75 13.08 7.31
CA GLY A 339 -10.09 13.80 6.22
C GLY A 339 -8.58 13.59 6.10
N GLN A 340 -7.94 12.94 7.07
CA GLN A 340 -6.51 12.57 6.99
C GLN A 340 -6.28 11.05 6.87
N GLN A 341 -7.33 10.23 6.98
CA GLN A 341 -7.21 8.77 7.07
C GLN A 341 -6.43 8.11 5.92
N GLU A 342 -6.43 8.71 4.72
CA GLU A 342 -5.66 8.23 3.57
C GLU A 342 -4.14 8.28 3.79
N GLU A 343 -3.64 9.26 4.55
CA GLU A 343 -2.22 9.41 4.90
C GLU A 343 -1.75 8.28 5.84
N TRP A 344 -2.67 7.58 6.49
CA TRP A 344 -2.39 6.57 7.50
C TRP A 344 -2.55 5.14 6.99
N LEU A 345 -3.22 4.93 5.86
CA LEU A 345 -3.59 3.61 5.34
C LEU A 345 -2.40 2.65 5.27
N GLN A 346 -1.33 3.04 4.57
CA GLN A 346 -0.17 2.16 4.39
C GLN A 346 0.52 1.82 5.72
N PHE A 347 0.56 2.75 6.66
CA PHE A 347 1.21 2.53 7.96
C PHE A 347 0.34 1.69 8.91
N MET A 348 -0.99 1.88 8.87
CA MET A 348 -1.97 1.10 9.63
C MET A 348 -1.94 -0.38 9.25
N PHE A 349 -1.75 -0.68 7.96
CA PHE A 349 -1.71 -2.05 7.45
C PHE A 349 -0.27 -2.56 7.19
N ASP A 350 0.74 -1.97 7.83
CA ASP A 350 2.12 -2.40 7.67
C ASP A 350 2.36 -3.78 8.29
N ASP A 351 3.03 -4.68 7.55
CA ASP A 351 3.30 -6.06 7.97
C ASP A 351 3.94 -6.19 9.36
N PHE A 352 4.69 -5.18 9.79
CA PHE A 352 5.28 -5.17 11.13
C PHE A 352 4.21 -5.13 12.23
N PHE A 353 3.17 -4.31 12.08
CA PHE A 353 2.15 -4.12 13.11
C PHE A 353 1.02 -5.13 13.03
N VAL A 354 0.55 -5.48 11.83
CA VAL A 354 -0.63 -6.33 11.62
C VAL A 354 -0.45 -7.75 12.18
N ARG A 355 0.80 -8.19 12.38
CA ARG A 355 1.12 -9.45 13.08
C ARG A 355 0.78 -9.44 14.57
N SER A 356 0.70 -8.27 15.20
CA SER A 356 0.35 -8.13 16.61
C SER A 356 -1.18 -8.22 16.80
N PRO A 357 -1.68 -9.12 17.68
CA PRO A 357 -3.11 -9.22 17.97
C PRO A 357 -3.74 -7.91 18.45
N ASP A 358 -3.01 -7.15 19.27
CA ASP A 358 -3.46 -5.86 19.81
C ASP A 358 -3.67 -4.83 18.70
N HIS A 359 -2.86 -4.91 17.64
CA HIS A 359 -2.95 -3.97 16.52
C HIS A 359 -4.25 -4.12 15.73
N LEU A 360 -4.84 -5.32 15.70
CA LEU A 360 -6.12 -5.56 15.05
C LEU A 360 -7.27 -4.78 15.72
N VAL A 361 -7.14 -4.42 16.99
CA VAL A 361 -8.08 -3.52 17.68
C VAL A 361 -8.00 -2.11 17.08
N TYR A 362 -6.79 -1.62 16.79
CA TYR A 362 -6.61 -0.30 16.16
C TYR A 362 -7.09 -0.29 14.72
N ILE A 363 -6.90 -1.37 13.97
CA ILE A 363 -7.46 -1.50 12.62
C ILE A 363 -9.00 -1.45 12.66
N GLU A 364 -9.63 -2.14 13.60
CA GLU A 364 -11.09 -2.11 13.78
C GLU A 364 -11.58 -0.68 14.06
N LEU A 365 -10.91 0.05 14.97
CA LEU A 365 -11.21 1.46 15.26
C LEU A 365 -11.03 2.35 14.02
N PHE A 366 -9.94 2.15 13.29
CA PHE A 366 -9.63 2.91 12.08
C PHE A 366 -10.68 2.69 11.00
N VAL A 367 -11.01 1.43 10.67
CA VAL A 367 -12.09 1.08 9.75
C VAL A 367 -13.43 1.65 10.22
N GLY A 368 -13.68 1.62 11.54
CA GLY A 368 -14.81 2.28 12.17
C GLY A 368 -14.86 3.79 11.92
N SER A 369 -13.72 4.47 11.88
CA SER A 369 -13.61 5.93 11.67
C SER A 369 -13.79 6.37 10.21
N ILE A 370 -13.48 5.51 9.23
CA ILE A 370 -13.54 5.83 7.79
C ILE A 370 -14.96 6.23 7.35
N GLY A 371 -15.99 5.76 8.05
CA GLY A 371 -17.39 6.05 7.71
C GLY A 371 -17.78 5.43 6.36
N ASP A 372 -18.31 6.27 5.47
CA ASP A 372 -18.91 5.86 4.18
C ASP A 372 -17.97 5.98 2.97
N ARG A 373 -16.68 6.28 3.19
CA ARG A 373 -15.67 6.43 2.13
C ARG A 373 -15.31 5.08 1.50
N ALA A 374 -16.04 4.71 0.45
CA ALA A 374 -15.90 3.42 -0.26
C ALA A 374 -14.50 3.19 -0.87
N ASP A 375 -13.79 4.26 -1.26
CA ASP A 375 -12.41 4.22 -1.71
C ASP A 375 -11.46 3.71 -0.61
N LEU A 376 -11.50 4.33 0.57
CA LEU A 376 -10.61 3.96 1.68
C LEU A 376 -10.94 2.57 2.23
N LEU A 377 -12.22 2.20 2.28
CA LEU A 377 -12.63 0.85 2.67
C LEU A 377 -12.09 -0.21 1.71
N LEU A 378 -12.17 0.04 0.39
CA LEU A 378 -11.61 -0.85 -0.62
C LEU A 378 -10.10 -1.02 -0.45
N TYR A 379 -9.36 0.09 -0.26
CA TYR A 379 -7.91 0.02 -0.01
C TYR A 379 -7.58 -0.70 1.30
N SER A 380 -8.37 -0.47 2.36
CA SER A 380 -8.20 -1.13 3.65
C SER A 380 -8.37 -2.66 3.53
N GLY A 381 -9.39 -3.10 2.79
CA GLY A 381 -9.59 -4.52 2.50
C GLY A 381 -8.46 -5.11 1.68
N TYR A 382 -7.99 -4.41 0.64
CA TYR A 382 -6.87 -4.87 -0.18
C TYR A 382 -5.57 -5.03 0.64
N LEU A 383 -5.24 -4.03 1.45
CA LEU A 383 -4.04 -4.04 2.30
C LEU A 383 -4.13 -5.11 3.39
N LEU A 384 -5.29 -5.27 4.04
CA LEU A 384 -5.50 -6.33 5.02
C LEU A 384 -5.33 -7.73 4.39
N LEU A 385 -5.90 -7.94 3.20
CA LEU A 385 -5.83 -9.22 2.50
C LEU A 385 -4.42 -9.57 2.03
N ARG A 386 -3.61 -8.57 1.63
CA ARG A 386 -2.19 -8.74 1.27
C ARG A 386 -1.39 -9.39 2.39
N SER A 387 -1.67 -9.02 3.64
CA SER A 387 -0.92 -9.49 4.82
C SER A 387 -1.63 -10.62 5.57
N PHE A 388 -2.82 -11.05 5.11
CA PHE A 388 -3.77 -11.84 5.90
C PHE A 388 -3.27 -13.22 6.32
N GLU A 389 -2.45 -13.85 5.47
CA GLU A 389 -1.83 -15.14 5.76
C GLU A 389 -0.79 -15.05 6.88
N HIS A 390 -0.19 -13.87 7.07
CA HIS A 390 0.83 -13.63 8.11
C HIS A 390 0.25 -13.26 9.47
N ILE A 391 -1.08 -13.12 9.58
CA ILE A 391 -1.77 -12.79 10.83
C ILE A 391 -2.24 -14.09 11.47
N GLU A 392 -1.69 -14.46 12.63
CA GLU A 392 -2.10 -15.69 13.33
C GLU A 392 -3.36 -15.49 14.19
N ALA A 393 -3.64 -14.26 14.62
CA ALA A 393 -4.74 -13.95 15.52
C ALA A 393 -6.12 -14.16 14.88
N GLU A 394 -7.02 -14.87 15.56
CA GLU A 394 -8.41 -15.11 15.10
C GLU A 394 -9.20 -13.81 14.88
N LYS A 395 -8.87 -12.74 15.62
CA LYS A 395 -9.50 -11.42 15.47
C LYS A 395 -9.41 -10.87 14.04
N LYS A 396 -8.48 -11.33 13.20
CA LYS A 396 -8.40 -10.93 11.79
C LYS A 396 -9.70 -11.22 11.03
N TRP A 397 -10.40 -12.29 11.40
CA TRP A 397 -11.65 -12.67 10.77
C TRP A 397 -12.77 -11.70 11.11
N SER A 398 -12.84 -11.19 12.35
CA SER A 398 -13.84 -10.19 12.73
C SER A 398 -13.62 -8.87 11.97
N VAL A 399 -12.37 -8.42 11.84
CA VAL A 399 -12.04 -7.21 11.06
C VAL A 399 -12.43 -7.38 9.59
N LEU A 400 -12.18 -8.55 9.00
CA LEU A 400 -12.55 -8.84 7.61
C LEU A 400 -14.07 -8.86 7.42
N VAL A 401 -14.80 -9.44 8.37
CA VAL A 401 -16.27 -9.43 8.41
C VAL A 401 -16.79 -7.99 8.53
N ASP A 402 -16.20 -7.17 9.38
CA ASP A 402 -16.58 -5.76 9.54
C ASP A 402 -16.40 -4.98 8.25
N LEU A 403 -15.28 -5.18 7.54
CA LEU A 403 -15.04 -4.58 6.24
C LEU A 403 -16.06 -5.04 5.19
N PHE A 404 -16.43 -6.32 5.18
CA PHE A 404 -17.42 -6.85 4.26
C PHE A 404 -18.82 -6.25 4.49
N LEU A 405 -19.23 -6.15 5.76
CA LEU A 405 -20.55 -5.65 6.15
C LEU A 405 -20.63 -4.12 6.15
N ARG A 406 -19.49 -3.43 6.04
CA ARG A 406 -19.45 -1.97 5.99
C ARG A 406 -20.15 -1.48 4.73
N ASN A 407 -21.14 -0.59 4.92
CA ASN A 407 -21.92 -0.02 3.83
C ASN A 407 -22.53 -1.08 2.91
N ILE A 408 -23.01 -2.18 3.50
CA ILE A 408 -23.56 -3.33 2.78
C ILE A 408 -24.68 -2.95 1.80
N GLN A 409 -25.44 -1.89 2.10
CA GLN A 409 -26.51 -1.36 1.26
C GLN A 409 -26.03 -0.42 0.14
N SER A 410 -24.75 -0.06 0.11
CA SER A 410 -24.18 0.83 -0.90
C SER A 410 -24.11 0.14 -2.26
N GLN A 411 -24.53 0.87 -3.29
CA GLN A 411 -24.41 0.48 -4.70
C GLN A 411 -23.12 1.05 -5.33
N ASP A 412 -22.25 1.70 -4.54
CA ASP A 412 -20.95 2.15 -5.03
C ASP A 412 -20.14 0.94 -5.53
N GLN A 413 -19.67 1.02 -6.77
CA GLN A 413 -18.90 -0.05 -7.41
C GLN A 413 -17.66 -0.44 -6.61
N ARG A 414 -17.04 0.48 -5.87
CA ARG A 414 -15.89 0.21 -5.00
C ARG A 414 -16.27 -0.62 -3.78
N ALA A 415 -17.43 -0.34 -3.18
CA ALA A 415 -17.97 -1.13 -2.06
C ALA A 415 -18.42 -2.52 -2.52
N VAL A 416 -19.01 -2.64 -3.72
CA VAL A 416 -19.29 -3.94 -4.36
C VAL A 416 -17.98 -4.69 -4.61
N ARG A 417 -16.97 -4.03 -5.17
CA ARG A 417 -15.66 -4.63 -5.46
C ARG A 417 -14.96 -5.13 -4.20
N LEU A 418 -15.01 -4.39 -3.10
CA LEU A 418 -14.47 -4.82 -1.81
C LEU A 418 -15.10 -6.15 -1.37
N ARG A 419 -16.43 -6.24 -1.42
CA ARG A 419 -17.16 -7.46 -1.09
C ARG A 419 -16.74 -8.62 -1.98
N CYS A 420 -16.68 -8.42 -3.30
CA CYS A 420 -16.21 -9.46 -4.23
C CYS A 420 -14.80 -9.94 -3.88
N ILE A 421 -13.85 -9.04 -3.62
CA ILE A 421 -12.47 -9.41 -3.30
C ILE A 421 -12.41 -10.24 -2.01
N ILE A 422 -13.17 -9.84 -0.97
CA ILE A 422 -13.24 -10.61 0.28
C ILE A 422 -13.87 -11.98 0.03
N SER A 423 -15.00 -12.04 -0.70
CA SER A 423 -15.66 -13.30 -1.05
C SER A 423 -14.75 -14.23 -1.83
N ASP A 424 -14.10 -13.74 -2.88
CA ASP A 424 -13.14 -14.48 -3.70
C ASP A 424 -12.01 -15.05 -2.85
N TYR A 425 -11.44 -14.23 -1.95
CA TYR A 425 -10.38 -14.66 -1.05
C TYR A 425 -10.80 -15.83 -0.15
N ILE A 426 -11.96 -15.73 0.49
CA ILE A 426 -12.47 -16.80 1.37
C ILE A 426 -12.82 -18.06 0.57
N CYS A 427 -13.45 -17.91 -0.59
CA CYS A 427 -13.84 -19.02 -1.46
C CYS A 427 -12.64 -19.74 -2.08
N CYS A 428 -11.53 -19.03 -2.33
CA CYS A 428 -10.29 -19.61 -2.80
C CYS A 428 -9.40 -20.19 -1.69
N SER A 429 -9.68 -19.93 -0.40
CA SER A 429 -8.92 -20.53 0.69
C SER A 429 -9.02 -22.05 0.65
N LYS A 430 -7.87 -22.75 0.62
CA LYS A 430 -7.81 -24.22 0.57
C LYS A 430 -8.20 -24.87 1.90
N SER A 431 -8.22 -24.11 3.00
CA SER A 431 -8.50 -24.65 4.34
C SER A 431 -9.99 -24.55 4.66
N LEU A 432 -10.65 -25.70 4.81
CA LEU A 432 -12.03 -25.80 5.31
C LEU A 432 -12.18 -25.21 6.72
N GLU A 433 -11.14 -25.34 7.54
CA GLU A 433 -11.09 -24.79 8.89
C GLU A 433 -11.17 -23.25 8.86
N GLN A 434 -10.40 -22.60 7.98
CA GLN A 434 -10.45 -21.14 7.82
C GLN A 434 -11.83 -20.65 7.36
N ARG A 435 -12.45 -21.36 6.42
CA ARG A 435 -13.83 -21.05 5.97
C ARG A 435 -14.83 -21.20 7.11
N SER A 436 -14.66 -22.21 7.96
CA SER A 436 -15.52 -22.45 9.12
C SER A 436 -15.37 -21.36 10.18
N ILE A 437 -14.13 -20.93 10.48
CA ILE A 437 -13.85 -19.84 11.41
C ILE A 437 -14.45 -18.53 10.90
N PHE A 438 -14.25 -18.21 9.61
CA PHE A 438 -14.85 -17.04 9.00
C PHE A 438 -16.38 -17.09 9.06
N LEU A 439 -17.00 -18.21 8.68
CA LEU A 439 -18.45 -18.38 8.71
C LEU A 439 -19.03 -18.15 10.12
N LYS A 440 -18.36 -18.68 11.15
CA LYS A 440 -18.75 -18.45 12.55
C LYS A 440 -18.71 -16.96 12.90
N ALA A 441 -17.57 -16.29 12.66
CA ALA A 441 -17.42 -14.87 12.93
C ALA A 441 -18.43 -14.01 12.15
N PHE A 442 -18.70 -14.38 10.89
CA PHE A 442 -19.65 -13.70 10.01
C PHE A 442 -21.08 -13.77 10.57
N ILE A 443 -21.52 -14.97 10.98
CA ILE A 443 -22.87 -15.18 11.52
C ILE A 443 -23.05 -14.53 12.89
N GLU A 444 -22.07 -14.64 13.78
CA GLU A 444 -22.09 -13.95 15.08
C GLU A 444 -22.25 -12.42 14.90
N ARG A 445 -21.55 -11.85 13.92
CA ARG A 445 -21.65 -10.42 13.61
C ARG A 445 -23.02 -10.03 13.05
N LEU A 446 -23.55 -10.82 12.11
CA LEU A 446 -24.86 -10.61 11.50
C LEU A 446 -25.99 -10.60 12.53
N GLN A 447 -25.91 -11.48 13.55
CA GLN A 447 -26.87 -11.54 14.63
C GLN A 447 -26.78 -10.35 15.58
N LYS A 448 -25.57 -9.92 15.95
CA LYS A 448 -25.35 -8.83 16.92
C LYS A 448 -25.94 -7.50 16.47
N ASP A 449 -25.76 -7.15 15.19
CA ASP A 449 -26.19 -5.86 14.65
C ASP A 449 -27.51 -5.93 13.88
N PHE A 450 -28.06 -7.15 13.68
CA PHE A 450 -29.17 -7.44 12.78
C PHE A 450 -29.00 -6.70 11.44
N VAL A 451 -27.97 -7.08 10.69
CA VAL A 451 -27.71 -6.49 9.37
C VAL A 451 -28.90 -6.79 8.45
N CYS A 452 -29.42 -5.77 7.77
CA CYS A 452 -30.64 -5.89 6.98
C CYS A 452 -30.43 -6.69 5.68
N PHE A 453 -31.56 -7.10 5.09
CA PHE A 453 -31.66 -7.84 3.83
C PHE A 453 -30.71 -7.33 2.74
N ASN A 454 -29.85 -8.21 2.21
CA ASN A 454 -28.85 -7.86 1.21
C ASN A 454 -28.41 -9.09 0.40
N SER A 455 -28.38 -8.97 -0.93
CA SER A 455 -27.98 -10.05 -1.82
C SER A 455 -26.55 -10.53 -1.58
N SER A 456 -25.60 -9.62 -1.32
CA SER A 456 -24.19 -10.01 -1.11
C SER A 456 -23.98 -10.87 0.13
N VAL A 457 -24.78 -10.67 1.19
CA VAL A 457 -24.73 -11.53 2.37
C VAL A 457 -25.15 -12.95 2.02
N ILE A 458 -26.22 -13.08 1.24
CA ILE A 458 -26.76 -14.38 0.82
C ILE A 458 -25.88 -15.08 -0.18
N GLU A 459 -25.35 -14.36 -1.16
CA GLU A 459 -24.37 -14.88 -2.11
C GLU A 459 -23.15 -15.44 -1.37
N LEU A 460 -22.62 -14.71 -0.38
CA LEU A 460 -21.49 -15.19 0.41
C LEU A 460 -21.86 -16.44 1.24
N LEU A 461 -23.03 -16.47 1.89
CA LEU A 461 -23.48 -17.66 2.62
C LEU A 461 -23.67 -18.87 1.69
N ASP A 462 -24.30 -18.68 0.53
CA ASP A 462 -24.46 -19.74 -0.47
C ASP A 462 -23.10 -20.30 -0.89
N MET A 463 -22.16 -19.43 -1.27
CA MET A 463 -20.81 -19.83 -1.66
C MET A 463 -20.07 -20.58 -0.55
N LEU A 464 -20.21 -20.14 0.71
CA LEU A 464 -19.62 -20.82 1.86
C LEU A 464 -20.23 -22.21 2.06
N LEU A 465 -21.56 -22.33 2.06
CA LEU A 465 -22.26 -23.60 2.31
C LEU A 465 -22.09 -24.62 1.18
N LYS A 466 -21.87 -24.19 -0.07
CA LYS A 466 -21.48 -25.08 -1.17
C LYS A 466 -20.17 -25.81 -0.89
N GLY A 467 -19.23 -25.14 -0.23
CA GLY A 467 -17.92 -25.70 0.09
C GLY A 467 -17.88 -26.62 1.32
N HIS A 468 -18.96 -26.73 2.10
CA HIS A 468 -18.99 -27.54 3.34
C HIS A 468 -19.68 -28.89 3.13
N GLN A 469 -19.16 -29.91 3.82
CA GLN A 469 -19.78 -31.25 3.89
C GLN A 469 -20.61 -31.43 5.17
N GLU A 470 -20.19 -30.82 6.27
CA GLU A 470 -20.88 -30.82 7.56
C GLU A 470 -20.77 -29.45 8.22
N LEU A 471 -21.73 -29.10 9.07
CA LEU A 471 -21.77 -27.82 9.78
C LEU A 471 -22.12 -28.03 11.27
N PRO A 472 -21.48 -27.31 12.22
CA PRO A 472 -21.88 -27.35 13.62
C PRO A 472 -23.34 -26.95 13.83
N LEU A 473 -24.04 -27.66 14.72
CA LEU A 473 -25.46 -27.43 15.02
C LEU A 473 -25.73 -25.98 15.44
N GLU A 474 -24.86 -25.41 16.27
CA GLU A 474 -24.97 -24.03 16.74
C GLU A 474 -24.91 -23.03 15.57
N THR A 475 -23.93 -23.16 14.68
CA THR A 475 -23.78 -22.29 13.51
C THR A 475 -24.97 -22.40 12.57
N SER A 476 -25.46 -23.63 12.31
CA SER A 476 -26.65 -23.86 11.49
C SER A 476 -27.90 -23.16 12.07
N ASN A 477 -28.13 -23.32 13.37
CA ASN A 477 -29.24 -22.67 14.04
C ASN A 477 -29.12 -21.14 13.98
N MET A 478 -27.91 -20.61 14.10
CA MET A 478 -27.68 -19.17 13.98
C MET A 478 -27.97 -18.65 12.57
N ILE A 479 -27.56 -19.39 11.52
CA ILE A 479 -27.88 -19.09 10.12
C ILE A 479 -29.40 -19.08 9.92
N TRP A 480 -30.08 -20.14 10.35
CA TRP A 480 -31.53 -20.26 10.24
C TRP A 480 -32.25 -19.05 10.85
N LEU A 481 -31.97 -18.75 12.12
CA LEU A 481 -32.61 -17.66 12.85
C LEU A 481 -32.38 -16.29 12.19
N TYR A 482 -31.17 -16.06 11.66
CA TYR A 482 -30.85 -14.83 10.95
C TYR A 482 -31.66 -14.70 9.64
N LEU A 483 -31.69 -15.77 8.83
CA LEU A 483 -32.36 -15.77 7.52
C LEU A 483 -33.88 -15.67 7.67
N GLU A 484 -34.47 -16.42 8.60
CA GLU A 484 -35.89 -16.31 8.96
C GLU A 484 -36.24 -14.88 9.38
N GLY A 485 -35.46 -14.30 10.30
CA GLY A 485 -35.66 -12.92 10.75
C GLY A 485 -35.60 -11.91 9.60
N CYS A 486 -34.69 -12.09 8.64
CA CYS A 486 -34.59 -11.24 7.45
C CYS A 486 -35.83 -11.36 6.56
N ILE A 487 -36.23 -12.59 6.24
CA ILE A 487 -37.37 -12.87 5.37
C ILE A 487 -38.66 -12.29 5.97
N VAL A 488 -38.93 -12.58 7.25
CA VAL A 488 -40.14 -12.14 7.95
C VAL A 488 -40.20 -10.62 8.01
N LYS A 489 -39.07 -9.95 8.27
CA LYS A 489 -39.00 -8.48 8.34
C LYS A 489 -39.28 -7.82 6.99
N GLU A 490 -38.76 -8.35 5.89
CA GLU A 490 -39.00 -7.76 4.56
C GLU A 490 -40.39 -8.06 4.02
N ARG A 491 -40.94 -9.24 4.30
CA ARG A 491 -42.33 -9.56 3.96
C ARG A 491 -43.31 -8.59 4.64
N ARG A 492 -43.07 -8.24 5.90
CA ARG A 492 -43.87 -7.23 6.63
C ARG A 492 -43.79 -5.82 6.02
N LYS A 493 -42.75 -5.51 5.24
CA LYS A 493 -42.58 -4.21 4.55
C LYS A 493 -43.12 -4.21 3.12
N GLU A 494 -43.60 -5.36 2.61
CA GLU A 494 -44.03 -5.54 1.22
C GLU A 494 -42.94 -5.23 0.18
N ARG A 495 -41.66 -5.33 0.55
CA ARG A 495 -40.49 -5.00 -0.30
C ARG A 495 -39.74 -6.21 -0.83
N MET A 496 -40.28 -7.41 -0.61
CA MET A 496 -39.55 -8.65 -0.85
C MET A 496 -39.61 -9.07 -2.32
N GLU A 497 -38.46 -9.12 -2.96
CA GLU A 497 -38.31 -9.75 -4.28
C GLU A 497 -38.43 -11.27 -4.15
N LYS A 498 -39.27 -11.89 -4.99
CA LYS A 498 -39.54 -13.34 -4.92
C LYS A 498 -38.29 -14.20 -5.12
N GLU A 499 -37.32 -13.73 -5.90
CA GLU A 499 -36.08 -14.47 -6.14
C GLU A 499 -35.14 -14.45 -4.92
N LEU A 500 -35.02 -13.29 -4.26
CA LEU A 500 -34.25 -13.24 -3.02
C LEU A 500 -34.94 -14.09 -1.95
N GLU A 501 -36.27 -14.01 -1.81
CA GLU A 501 -37.03 -14.89 -0.90
C GLU A 501 -36.69 -16.37 -1.06
N THR A 502 -36.68 -16.87 -2.29
CA THR A 502 -36.34 -18.28 -2.55
C THR A 502 -34.90 -18.57 -2.19
N MET A 503 -33.94 -17.68 -2.52
CA MET A 503 -32.54 -17.86 -2.13
C MET A 503 -32.35 -17.97 -0.61
N TYR A 504 -32.98 -17.10 0.18
CA TYR A 504 -32.87 -17.16 1.65
C TYR A 504 -33.35 -18.51 2.20
N VAL A 505 -34.51 -18.98 1.73
CA VAL A 505 -35.07 -20.29 2.13
C VAL A 505 -34.13 -21.43 1.73
N CYS A 506 -33.59 -21.41 0.50
CA CYS A 506 -32.69 -22.46 0.03
C CYS A 506 -31.38 -22.51 0.84
N VAL A 507 -30.78 -21.36 1.14
CA VAL A 507 -29.55 -21.25 1.95
C VAL A 507 -29.81 -21.72 3.39
N ALA A 508 -30.95 -21.34 3.98
CA ALA A 508 -31.40 -21.84 5.28
C ALA A 508 -31.54 -23.37 5.30
N SER A 509 -32.26 -23.92 4.32
CA SER A 509 -32.44 -25.38 4.21
C SER A 509 -31.10 -26.09 4.02
N ARG A 510 -30.18 -25.53 3.23
CA ARG A 510 -28.84 -26.10 3.06
C ARG A 510 -28.07 -26.19 4.37
N ALA A 511 -28.08 -25.13 5.19
CA ALA A 511 -27.43 -25.16 6.50
C ALA A 511 -28.01 -26.24 7.43
N MET A 512 -29.34 -26.40 7.43
CA MET A 512 -30.02 -27.44 8.19
C MET A 512 -29.64 -28.84 7.71
N ILE A 513 -29.63 -29.08 6.39
CA ILE A 513 -29.23 -30.38 5.81
C ILE A 513 -27.79 -30.73 6.22
N LEU A 514 -26.87 -29.77 6.19
CA LEU A 514 -25.46 -29.97 6.52
C LEU A 514 -25.20 -30.28 8.01
N SER A 515 -26.12 -29.92 8.90
CA SER A 515 -25.98 -30.09 10.35
C SER A 515 -26.92 -31.13 10.94
N GLY A 516 -27.95 -31.54 10.18
CA GLY A 516 -29.07 -32.33 10.69
C GLY A 516 -29.94 -31.56 11.71
N SER A 517 -29.86 -30.23 11.76
CA SER A 517 -30.65 -29.42 12.71
C SER A 517 -32.13 -29.48 12.40
N THR A 518 -32.96 -29.47 13.45
CA THR A 518 -34.43 -29.49 13.33
C THR A 518 -34.99 -28.15 13.81
N ILE A 519 -36.03 -27.65 13.15
CA ILE A 519 -36.75 -26.46 13.58
C ILE A 519 -37.71 -26.84 14.71
N ASP A 520 -37.68 -26.07 15.79
CA ASP A 520 -38.65 -26.18 16.86
C ASP A 520 -39.84 -25.24 16.58
N PHE A 521 -41.00 -25.81 16.26
CA PHE A 521 -42.21 -25.08 15.90
C PHE A 521 -42.82 -24.41 17.15
N ARG A 522 -42.42 -23.18 17.44
CA ARG A 522 -42.88 -22.47 18.64
C ARG A 522 -44.36 -22.12 18.53
N GLU A 523 -45.11 -22.23 19.62
CA GLU A 523 -46.52 -21.79 19.64
C GLU A 523 -46.67 -20.27 19.47
N SER A 524 -45.63 -19.51 19.79
CA SER A 524 -45.60 -18.04 19.67
C SER A 524 -45.23 -17.51 18.28
N SER A 525 -44.92 -18.39 17.31
CA SER A 525 -44.54 -17.97 15.96
C SER A 525 -45.70 -17.25 15.26
N THR A 526 -45.42 -16.10 14.68
CA THR A 526 -46.39 -15.38 13.84
C THR A 526 -46.67 -16.14 12.55
N HIS A 527 -47.80 -15.88 11.88
CA HIS A 527 -48.16 -16.51 10.60
C HIS A 527 -47.00 -16.57 9.58
N PRO A 528 -46.28 -15.46 9.29
CA PRO A 528 -45.16 -15.52 8.34
C PRO A 528 -43.97 -16.34 8.85
N GLU A 529 -43.66 -16.31 10.15
CA GLU A 529 -42.61 -17.15 10.74
C GLU A 529 -42.97 -18.63 10.56
N ARG A 530 -44.20 -19.01 10.94
CA ARG A 530 -44.72 -20.37 10.78
C ARG A 530 -44.68 -20.87 9.34
N TYR A 531 -44.98 -20.01 8.36
CA TYR A 531 -44.86 -20.36 6.95
C TYR A 531 -43.43 -20.74 6.55
N TYR A 532 -42.44 -19.92 6.91
CA TYR A 532 -41.05 -20.19 6.54
C TYR A 532 -40.44 -21.33 7.35
N GLU A 533 -40.79 -21.49 8.63
CA GLU A 533 -40.48 -22.69 9.42
C GLU A 533 -40.89 -23.95 8.67
N LEU A 534 -42.12 -23.99 8.15
CA LEU A 534 -42.66 -25.13 7.41
C LEU A 534 -41.99 -25.33 6.05
N ILE A 535 -41.86 -24.27 5.23
CA ILE A 535 -41.22 -24.36 3.91
C ILE A 535 -39.79 -24.87 4.03
N THR A 536 -38.98 -24.28 4.92
CA THR A 536 -37.59 -24.69 5.12
C THR A 536 -37.51 -26.12 5.66
N SER A 537 -38.38 -26.49 6.59
CA SER A 537 -38.44 -27.87 7.12
C SER A 537 -38.81 -28.90 6.05
N CYS A 538 -39.82 -28.61 5.22
CA CYS A 538 -40.23 -29.44 4.10
C CYS A 538 -39.09 -29.61 3.08
N LEU A 539 -38.47 -28.50 2.65
CA LEU A 539 -37.38 -28.52 1.68
C LEU A 539 -36.16 -29.28 2.22
N SER A 540 -35.78 -29.04 3.48
CA SER A 540 -34.71 -29.78 4.16
C SER A 540 -35.01 -31.28 4.24
N TRP A 541 -36.24 -31.65 4.59
CA TRP A 541 -36.67 -33.05 4.64
C TRP A 541 -36.59 -33.74 3.28
N ILE A 542 -37.09 -33.11 2.21
CA ILE A 542 -37.10 -33.69 0.85
C ILE A 542 -35.68 -33.91 0.33
N LYS A 543 -34.78 -32.97 0.60
CA LYS A 543 -33.41 -32.96 0.07
C LYS A 543 -32.38 -33.60 1.02
N GLY A 544 -32.75 -33.90 2.26
CA GLY A 544 -31.86 -34.40 3.32
C GLY A 544 -32.37 -35.68 4.00
N LYS A 545 -31.71 -36.10 5.08
CA LYS A 545 -32.12 -37.24 5.91
C LYS A 545 -32.44 -36.76 7.31
N PHE A 546 -33.70 -36.87 7.72
CA PHE A 546 -34.20 -36.41 9.01
C PHE A 546 -34.95 -37.51 9.76
N PRO A 547 -35.02 -37.47 11.11
CA PRO A 547 -35.77 -38.45 11.90
C PRO A 547 -37.27 -38.44 11.59
N GLU A 548 -37.92 -39.61 11.63
CA GLU A 548 -39.37 -39.75 11.36
C GLU A 548 -40.23 -38.92 12.33
N GLU A 549 -39.79 -38.78 13.59
CA GLU A 549 -40.43 -37.93 14.59
C GLU A 549 -40.47 -36.45 14.19
N TYR A 550 -39.48 -35.99 13.44
CA TYR A 550 -39.44 -34.62 12.92
C TYR A 550 -40.40 -34.47 11.74
N ILE A 551 -40.44 -35.45 10.83
CA ILE A 551 -41.36 -35.49 9.70
C ILE A 551 -42.82 -35.47 10.17
N GLN A 552 -43.12 -36.22 11.24
CA GLN A 552 -44.45 -36.24 11.84
C GLN A 552 -44.84 -34.87 12.42
N ARG A 553 -43.92 -34.19 13.12
CA ARG A 553 -44.14 -32.82 13.63
C ARG A 553 -44.39 -31.80 12.52
N ILE A 554 -43.70 -31.91 11.38
CA ILE A 554 -43.96 -31.07 10.20
C ILE A 554 -45.40 -31.27 9.72
N LYS A 555 -45.83 -32.53 9.53
CA LYS A 555 -47.18 -32.85 9.05
C LYS A 555 -48.27 -32.32 9.98
N GLU A 556 -48.09 -32.48 11.29
CA GLU A 556 -49.02 -31.97 12.30
C GLU A 556 -49.10 -30.45 12.28
N THR A 557 -47.95 -29.77 12.28
CA THR A 557 -47.91 -28.29 12.25
C THR A 557 -48.50 -27.74 10.95
N MET A 558 -48.23 -28.40 9.82
CA MET A 558 -48.77 -28.02 8.52
C MET A 558 -50.29 -28.16 8.47
N LEU A 559 -50.86 -29.22 9.05
CA LEU A 559 -52.32 -29.41 9.09
C LEU A 559 -53.03 -28.20 9.72
N TYR A 560 -52.50 -27.69 10.83
CA TYR A 560 -53.07 -26.52 11.50
C TYR A 560 -52.82 -25.23 10.71
N PHE A 561 -51.62 -25.06 10.15
CA PHE A 561 -51.28 -23.86 9.37
C PHE A 561 -52.15 -23.69 8.12
N LEU A 562 -52.50 -24.79 7.42
CA LEU A 562 -53.24 -24.76 6.16
C LEU A 562 -54.66 -24.16 6.28
N PHE A 563 -55.25 -24.11 7.48
CA PHE A 563 -56.57 -23.49 7.67
C PHE A 563 -56.54 -21.97 7.49
N ASP A 564 -55.42 -21.34 7.82
CA ASP A 564 -55.25 -19.88 7.78
C ASP A 564 -54.30 -19.42 6.65
N ALA A 565 -53.76 -20.37 5.88
CA ALA A 565 -52.82 -20.10 4.79
C ALA A 565 -53.50 -19.53 3.54
N SER A 566 -52.79 -18.63 2.85
CA SER A 566 -53.21 -18.13 1.55
C SER A 566 -53.12 -19.21 0.46
N ARG A 567 -53.84 -19.02 -0.66
CA ARG A 567 -53.80 -19.98 -1.79
C ARG A 567 -52.39 -20.21 -2.33
N GLU A 568 -51.53 -19.19 -2.35
CA GLU A 568 -50.14 -19.29 -2.80
C GLU A 568 -49.32 -20.16 -1.83
N GLU A 569 -49.47 -19.94 -0.52
CA GLU A 569 -48.78 -20.73 0.52
C GLU A 569 -49.20 -22.20 0.51
N VAL A 570 -50.50 -22.47 0.36
CA VAL A 570 -51.04 -23.84 0.23
C VAL A 570 -50.49 -24.52 -1.01
N CYS A 571 -50.40 -23.81 -2.14
CA CYS A 571 -49.87 -24.34 -3.39
C CYS A 571 -48.39 -24.72 -3.24
N GLU A 572 -47.55 -23.81 -2.72
CA GLU A 572 -46.12 -24.04 -2.55
C GLU A 572 -45.79 -25.17 -1.58
N LEU A 573 -46.44 -25.20 -0.41
CA LEU A 573 -46.29 -26.29 0.56
C LEU A 573 -46.78 -27.63 -0.02
N GLY A 574 -47.89 -27.60 -0.74
CA GLY A 574 -48.47 -28.77 -1.40
C GLY A 574 -47.55 -29.37 -2.46
N LEU A 575 -46.90 -28.53 -3.28
CA LEU A 575 -45.92 -28.96 -4.28
C LEU A 575 -44.69 -29.58 -3.60
N LEU A 576 -44.12 -28.92 -2.58
CA LEU A 576 -42.97 -29.44 -1.84
C LEU A 576 -43.29 -30.81 -1.21
N MET A 577 -44.39 -30.94 -0.48
CA MET A 577 -44.77 -32.20 0.20
C MET A 577 -44.93 -33.38 -0.75
N LYS A 578 -45.31 -33.13 -2.00
CA LYS A 578 -45.44 -34.17 -3.05
C LYS A 578 -44.11 -34.49 -3.74
N GLY A 579 -43.05 -33.73 -3.46
CA GLY A 579 -41.79 -33.80 -4.19
C GLY A 579 -41.92 -33.27 -5.63
N GLU A 580 -42.90 -32.40 -5.89
CA GLU A 580 -43.11 -31.77 -7.20
C GLU A 580 -42.30 -30.47 -7.30
N ARG A 581 -42.14 -29.96 -8.54
CA ARG A 581 -41.41 -28.71 -8.80
C ARG A 581 -42.13 -27.51 -8.21
N SER A 582 -41.50 -26.88 -7.21
CA SER A 582 -41.91 -25.63 -6.59
C SER A 582 -40.84 -24.57 -6.83
N ARG A 583 -41.16 -23.29 -6.64
CA ARG A 583 -40.16 -22.20 -6.83
C ARG A 583 -38.94 -22.36 -5.91
N PHE A 584 -39.14 -22.96 -4.73
CA PHE A 584 -38.08 -23.24 -3.77
C PHE A 584 -37.27 -24.48 -4.14
N ALA A 585 -37.93 -25.55 -4.60
CA ALA A 585 -37.26 -26.77 -5.05
C ALA A 585 -36.40 -26.50 -6.30
N ASP A 586 -36.96 -25.83 -7.31
CA ASP A 586 -36.25 -25.49 -8.54
C ASP A 586 -35.01 -24.61 -8.27
N LYS A 587 -35.14 -23.61 -7.37
CA LYS A 587 -34.00 -22.75 -6.98
C LYS A 587 -32.97 -23.52 -6.15
N PHE A 588 -33.38 -24.44 -5.29
CA PHE A 588 -32.45 -25.28 -4.54
C PHE A 588 -31.63 -26.17 -5.49
N GLU A 589 -32.28 -26.73 -6.52
CA GLU A 589 -31.61 -27.51 -7.56
C GLU A 589 -30.63 -26.66 -8.37
N GLU A 590 -31.03 -25.46 -8.78
CA GLU A 590 -30.15 -24.50 -9.46
C GLU A 590 -28.89 -24.20 -8.64
N LEU A 591 -29.05 -23.97 -7.33
CA LEU A 591 -27.93 -23.62 -6.45
C LEU A 591 -27.03 -24.82 -6.16
N TYR A 592 -27.58 -25.98 -5.79
CA TYR A 592 -26.79 -27.06 -5.17
C TYR A 592 -26.69 -28.35 -5.98
N GLU A 593 -27.50 -28.54 -7.03
CA GLU A 593 -27.56 -29.80 -7.80
C GLU A 593 -27.16 -29.61 -9.27
N ALA A 594 -27.36 -28.42 -9.86
CA ALA A 594 -27.00 -28.10 -11.24
C ALA A 594 -25.49 -27.86 -11.45
N SER A 595 -24.69 -27.83 -10.38
CA SER A 595 -23.24 -27.57 -10.42
C SER A 595 -22.37 -28.83 -10.42
N GLY A 596 -22.92 -29.98 -10.84
CA GLY A 596 -22.16 -31.24 -10.96
C GLY A 596 -21.05 -31.17 -12.02
N VAL A 597 -19.87 -30.72 -11.61
CA VAL A 597 -18.56 -31.11 -12.17
C VAL A 597 -17.93 -32.14 -11.25
#